data_AF-A0A843HXV1-F1
#
_entry.id   AF-A0A843HXV1-F1
#
_cell.length_a   1.000
_cell.length_b   1.000
_cell.length_c   1.000
_cell.angle_alpha   90.00
_cell.angle_beta   90.00
_cell.angle_gamma   90.00
#
_symmetry.space_group_name_H-M   'P 1'
#
loop_
_entity.id
_entity.type
_entity.pdbx_description
1 polymer ?
#
loop_
_entity_poly.entity_id
_entity_poly.type
_entity_poly.pdbx_seq_one_letter_code
_entity_poly.pdbx_strand_id
1 'polypeptide(L)'
;MKRITNCPQTVIQEFNNNTCLFMCYIYCCGLLPDTLEGWLDYYSRALKAKCIGEDGFVLDAEKLIFCLTGRKVSVTKKAIQSIEEITGPYPVMYSMNGGKSGHFVVVENGKIVFNPLEVSQNVNKGEPVSVREIRLA
;
A
#
# COMPACT_ATOMS: atom_id res chain seq x y z
N MET A 1 -6.89 -29.09 2.23
CA MET A 1 -6.23 -27.77 2.07
C MET A 1 -7.14 -26.73 2.70
N LYS A 2 -6.66 -25.99 3.72
CA LYS A 2 -7.40 -24.84 4.24
C LYS A 2 -7.49 -23.82 3.11
N ARG A 3 -8.70 -23.45 2.68
CA ARG A 3 -8.89 -22.24 1.87
C ARG A 3 -8.50 -21.07 2.78
N ILE A 4 -7.28 -20.57 2.61
CA ILE A 4 -6.85 -19.34 3.27
C ILE A 4 -7.72 -18.25 2.66
N THR A 5 -8.48 -17.58 3.52
CA THR A 5 -9.43 -16.54 3.13
C THR A 5 -8.72 -15.38 2.43
N ASN A 6 -9.35 -14.89 1.37
CA ASN A 6 -8.96 -13.81 0.43
C ASN A 6 -8.87 -12.42 1.09
N CYS A 7 -8.64 -12.38 2.40
CA CYS A 7 -8.64 -11.20 3.22
C CYS A 7 -7.24 -10.57 3.12
N PRO A 8 -7.09 -9.32 2.63
CA PRO A 8 -5.81 -8.60 2.63
C PRO A 8 -5.07 -8.67 3.97
N GLN A 9 -5.83 -8.76 5.07
CA GLN A 9 -5.37 -8.87 6.45
C GLN A 9 -4.70 -10.22 6.75
N THR A 10 -5.12 -11.31 6.10
CA THR A 10 -4.44 -12.61 6.20
C THR A 10 -3.16 -12.59 5.36
N VAL A 11 -3.21 -12.00 4.16
CA VAL A 11 -2.05 -11.92 3.25
C VAL A 11 -0.90 -11.12 3.86
N ILE A 12 -1.18 -9.95 4.44
CA ILE A 12 -0.14 -9.11 5.05
C ILE A 12 0.57 -9.79 6.22
N GLN A 13 -0.13 -10.66 6.96
CA GLN A 13 0.45 -11.45 8.05
C GLN A 13 1.42 -12.53 7.54
N GLU A 14 1.16 -13.09 6.35
CA GLU A 14 2.05 -14.06 5.70
C GLU A 14 3.32 -13.42 5.13
N PHE A 15 3.27 -12.14 4.74
CA PHE A 15 4.46 -11.42 4.26
C PHE A 15 5.25 -10.78 5.40
N ASN A 16 4.66 -9.70 5.94
CA ASN A 16 5.03 -8.93 7.13
C ASN A 16 4.19 -7.63 7.12
N ASN A 17 4.04 -7.00 8.28
CA ASN A 17 3.24 -5.77 8.42
C ASN A 17 3.81 -4.55 7.67
N ASN A 18 5.08 -4.55 7.26
CA ASN A 18 5.67 -3.44 6.50
C ASN A 18 5.22 -3.43 5.03
N THR A 19 4.60 -4.52 4.54
CA THR A 19 4.10 -4.61 3.16
C THR A 19 2.83 -3.79 2.88
N CYS A 20 2.31 -3.04 3.87
CA CYS A 20 1.09 -2.23 3.72
C CYS A 20 1.12 -1.29 2.51
N LEU A 21 2.26 -0.61 2.24
CA LEU A 21 2.39 0.27 1.08
C LEU A 21 2.40 -0.49 -0.24
N PHE A 22 3.06 -1.65 -0.30
CA PHE A 22 3.03 -2.52 -1.47
C PHE A 22 1.59 -2.93 -1.81
N MET A 23 0.81 -3.36 -0.81
CA MET A 23 -0.58 -3.75 -1.01
C MET A 23 -1.46 -2.56 -1.44
N CYS A 24 -1.20 -1.35 -0.93
CA CYS A 24 -1.90 -0.16 -1.39
C CYS A 24 -1.63 0.13 -2.87
N TYR A 25 -0.40 -0.07 -3.37
CA TYR A 25 -0.12 0.10 -4.80
C TYR A 25 -0.79 -0.96 -5.67
N ILE A 26 -0.88 -2.19 -5.19
CA ILE A 26 -1.60 -3.28 -5.85
C ILE A 26 -3.09 -2.87 -6.02
N TYR A 27 -3.73 -2.42 -4.94
CA TYR A 27 -5.09 -1.85 -4.98
C TYR A 27 -5.21 -0.68 -5.96
N CYS A 28 -4.35 0.34 -5.85
CA CYS A 28 -4.39 1.54 -6.71
C CYS A 28 -4.13 1.20 -8.19
N CYS A 29 -3.47 0.07 -8.47
CA CYS A 29 -3.28 -0.41 -9.82
C CYS A 29 -4.49 -1.13 -10.40
N GLY A 30 -5.54 -1.38 -9.62
CA GLY A 30 -6.68 -2.23 -10.01
C GLY A 30 -6.31 -3.71 -10.03
N LEU A 31 -5.23 -4.10 -9.35
CA LEU A 31 -4.80 -5.48 -9.22
C LEU A 31 -5.21 -5.93 -7.82
N LEU A 32 -6.20 -6.80 -7.68
CA LEU A 32 -6.56 -7.38 -6.38
C LEU A 32 -6.72 -8.88 -6.57
N PRO A 33 -5.66 -9.66 -6.31
CA PRO A 33 -5.74 -11.11 -6.41
C PRO A 33 -6.74 -11.68 -5.40
N ASP A 34 -7.55 -12.62 -5.88
CA ASP A 34 -8.47 -13.38 -5.04
C ASP A 34 -7.78 -14.55 -4.31
N THR A 35 -6.48 -14.79 -4.55
CA THR A 35 -5.72 -15.90 -3.95
C THR A 35 -4.38 -15.44 -3.39
N LEU A 36 -3.90 -16.14 -2.34
CA LEU A 36 -2.58 -15.88 -1.76
C LEU A 36 -1.47 -16.07 -2.79
N GLU A 37 -1.60 -17.06 -3.68
CA GLU A 37 -0.64 -17.31 -4.77
C GLU A 37 -0.52 -16.12 -5.72
N GLY A 38 -1.64 -15.44 -6.03
CA GLY A 38 -1.60 -14.24 -6.86
C GLY A 38 -0.91 -13.06 -6.15
N TRP A 39 -1.13 -12.91 -4.84
CA TRP A 39 -0.37 -11.94 -4.04
C TRP A 39 1.12 -12.27 -3.99
N LEU A 40 1.47 -13.55 -3.80
CA LEU A 40 2.85 -14.05 -3.79
C LEU A 40 3.55 -13.86 -5.14
N ASP A 41 2.86 -14.00 -6.27
CA ASP A 41 3.41 -13.72 -7.60
C ASP A 41 3.85 -12.26 -7.70
N TYR A 42 2.96 -11.32 -7.37
CA TYR A 42 3.29 -9.90 -7.38
C TYR A 42 4.41 -9.55 -6.41
N TYR A 43 4.38 -10.12 -5.20
CA TYR A 43 5.42 -9.91 -4.19
C TYR A 43 6.78 -10.42 -4.67
N SER A 44 6.83 -11.64 -5.21
CA SER A 44 8.04 -12.26 -5.73
C SER A 44 8.62 -11.49 -6.92
N ARG A 45 7.76 -11.00 -7.82
CA ARG A 45 8.17 -10.15 -8.95
C ARG A 45 8.77 -8.83 -8.45
N ALA A 46 8.13 -8.18 -7.48
CA ALA A 46 8.62 -6.94 -6.88
C ALA A 46 9.97 -7.12 -6.16
N LEU A 47 10.15 -8.21 -5.42
CA LEU A 47 11.42 -8.57 -4.78
C LEU A 47 12.54 -8.79 -5.81
N LYS A 48 12.29 -9.64 -6.82
CA LYS A 48 13.28 -9.92 -7.89
C LYS A 48 13.69 -8.65 -8.64
N ALA A 49 12.74 -7.74 -8.87
CA ALA A 49 12.99 -6.45 -9.51
C ALA A 49 13.62 -5.41 -8.55
N LYS A 50 13.82 -5.75 -7.27
CA LYS A 50 14.33 -4.85 -6.22
C LYS A 50 13.48 -3.59 -6.04
N CYS A 51 12.16 -3.71 -6.24
CA CYS A 51 11.21 -2.63 -5.99
C CYS A 51 10.78 -2.58 -4.52
N ILE A 52 10.90 -3.71 -3.82
CA ILE A 52 10.68 -3.84 -2.38
C ILE A 52 11.88 -4.54 -1.73
N GLY A 53 12.12 -4.24 -0.45
CA GLY A 53 13.13 -4.92 0.38
C GLY A 53 12.64 -6.26 0.91
N GLU A 54 13.57 -7.09 1.42
CA GLU A 54 13.24 -8.36 2.08
C GLU A 54 12.36 -8.15 3.32
N ASP A 55 12.48 -6.97 3.94
CA ASP A 55 11.66 -6.50 5.05
C ASP A 55 10.29 -5.94 4.64
N GLY A 56 9.95 -5.99 3.34
CA GLY A 56 8.64 -5.60 2.80
C GLY A 56 8.48 -4.11 2.46
N PHE A 57 9.47 -3.25 2.73
CA PHE A 57 9.36 -1.83 2.41
C PHE A 57 9.48 -1.58 0.91
N VAL A 58 8.66 -0.65 0.39
CA VAL A 58 8.79 -0.18 -1.00
C VAL A 58 10.01 0.73 -1.13
N LEU A 59 10.96 0.32 -1.95
CA LEU A 59 12.20 1.03 -2.24
C LEU A 59 12.03 1.99 -3.43
N ASP A 60 11.25 1.57 -4.43
CA ASP A 60 11.01 2.33 -5.67
C ASP A 60 9.57 2.10 -6.16
N ALA A 61 8.71 3.11 -5.95
CA ALA A 61 7.28 3.02 -6.25
C ALA A 61 6.97 3.08 -7.75
N GLU A 62 7.70 3.90 -8.51
CA GLU A 62 7.50 4.05 -9.95
C GLU A 62 7.91 2.77 -10.67
N LYS A 63 9.07 2.21 -10.30
CA LYS A 63 9.52 0.92 -10.80
C LYS A 63 8.58 -0.21 -10.40
N LEU A 64 8.07 -0.20 -9.16
CA LEU A 64 7.07 -1.18 -8.72
C LEU A 64 5.84 -1.16 -9.62
N ILE A 65 5.24 0.01 -9.83
CA ILE A 65 4.02 0.14 -10.64
C ILE A 65 4.29 -0.26 -12.09
N PHE A 66 5.44 0.11 -12.64
CA PHE A 66 5.86 -0.35 -13.97
C PHE A 66 6.03 -1.87 -14.04
N CYS A 67 6.68 -2.49 -13.06
CA CYS A 67 6.85 -3.94 -13.00
C CYS A 67 5.52 -4.69 -12.87
N LEU A 68 4.53 -4.11 -12.19
CA LEU A 68 3.21 -4.70 -12.01
C LEU A 68 2.32 -4.55 -13.26
N THR A 69 2.37 -3.39 -13.92
CA THR A 69 1.35 -2.98 -14.89
C THR A 69 1.87 -2.59 -16.27
N GLY A 70 3.18 -2.42 -16.42
CA GLY A 70 3.81 -1.85 -17.62
C GLY A 70 3.59 -0.34 -17.80
N ARG A 71 2.86 0.32 -16.90
CA ARG A 71 2.56 1.75 -16.99
C ARG A 71 3.69 2.59 -16.39
N LYS A 72 4.07 3.65 -17.09
CA LYS A 72 4.95 4.69 -16.55
C LYS A 72 4.09 5.68 -15.75
N VAL A 73 4.53 5.98 -14.55
CA VAL A 73 3.85 6.89 -13.63
C VAL A 73 4.89 7.76 -12.94
N SER A 74 4.45 8.91 -12.44
CA SER A 74 5.17 9.68 -11.44
C SER A 74 4.51 9.49 -10.08
N VAL A 75 5.31 9.21 -9.05
CA VAL A 75 4.83 9.09 -7.68
C VAL A 75 5.40 10.21 -6.83
N THR A 76 4.53 11.13 -6.41
CA THR A 76 4.93 12.26 -5.55
C THR A 76 4.55 12.00 -4.10
N LYS A 77 5.51 12.21 -3.18
CA LYS A 77 5.24 12.24 -1.75
C LYS A 77 4.86 13.67 -1.34
N LYS A 78 3.66 13.83 -0.78
CA LYS A 78 3.16 15.12 -0.29
C LYS A 78 2.72 14.98 1.18
N ALA A 79 3.07 15.95 2.01
CA ALA A 79 2.55 16.05 3.37
C ALA A 79 1.09 16.54 3.32
N ILE A 80 0.24 15.98 4.18
CA ILE A 80 -1.17 16.35 4.28
C ILE A 80 -1.53 16.57 5.75
N GLN A 81 -2.56 17.37 6.00
CA GLN A 81 -3.12 17.54 7.34
C GLN A 81 -4.46 16.80 7.47
N SER A 82 -5.15 16.58 6.34
CA SER A 82 -6.48 15.98 6.30
C SER A 82 -6.60 15.01 5.12
N ILE A 83 -7.38 13.94 5.30
CA ILE A 83 -7.71 13.02 4.19
C ILE A 83 -8.76 13.60 3.24
N GLU A 84 -9.50 14.61 3.68
CA GLU A 84 -10.49 15.36 2.92
C GLU A 84 -9.87 16.11 1.73
N GLU A 85 -8.55 16.34 1.75
CA GLU A 85 -7.78 16.88 0.63
C GLU A 85 -7.63 15.87 -0.54
N ILE A 86 -7.96 14.59 -0.31
CA ILE A 86 -7.69 13.49 -1.23
C ILE A 86 -8.92 13.20 -2.10
N THR A 87 -8.77 13.43 -3.41
CA THR A 87 -9.82 13.23 -4.41
C THR A 87 -9.70 11.93 -5.20
N GLY A 88 -8.49 11.38 -5.32
CA GLY A 88 -8.22 10.13 -6.04
C GLY A 88 -7.82 8.99 -5.10
N PRO A 89 -7.82 7.73 -5.59
CA PRO A 89 -7.38 6.59 -4.81
C PRO A 89 -5.86 6.63 -4.64
N TYR A 90 -5.41 7.06 -3.46
CA TYR A 90 -3.98 7.19 -3.15
C TYR A 90 -3.59 6.52 -1.84
N PRO A 91 -2.39 5.92 -1.76
CA PRO A 91 -1.82 5.49 -0.50
C PRO A 91 -1.58 6.68 0.43
N VAL A 92 -2.16 6.64 1.62
CA VAL A 92 -2.00 7.61 2.71
C VAL A 92 -1.36 6.94 3.90
N MET A 93 -0.30 7.54 4.41
CA MET A 93 0.37 7.14 5.64
C MET A 93 -0.33 7.77 6.84
N TYR A 94 -0.77 6.94 7.76
CA TYR A 94 -1.10 7.32 9.12
C TYR A 94 0.09 7.07 10.03
N SER A 95 0.30 7.93 11.01
CA SER A 95 1.39 7.75 11.98
C SER A 95 0.99 8.22 13.36
N MET A 96 1.51 7.52 14.38
CA MET A 96 1.61 8.03 15.74
C MET A 96 2.99 8.64 15.97
N ASN A 97 3.05 9.68 16.81
CA ASN A 97 4.30 10.27 17.30
C ASN A 97 5.23 10.82 16.18
N GLY A 98 4.67 11.49 15.18
CA GLY A 98 5.46 12.27 14.21
C GLY A 98 6.29 11.44 13.21
N GLY A 99 5.83 10.26 12.80
CA GLY A 99 6.40 9.55 11.63
C GLY A 99 7.34 8.37 11.93
N LYS A 100 7.59 8.01 13.19
CA LYS A 100 8.51 6.91 13.55
C LYS A 100 7.97 5.51 13.24
N SER A 101 6.65 5.36 13.27
CA SER A 101 5.93 4.16 12.82
C SER A 101 4.77 4.63 11.96
N GLY A 102 4.61 4.04 10.78
CA GLY A 102 3.60 4.41 9.81
C GLY A 102 2.82 3.20 9.32
N HIS A 103 1.53 3.40 9.03
CA HIS A 103 0.71 2.41 8.34
C HIS A 103 0.09 3.06 7.10
N PHE A 104 0.14 2.37 5.98
CA PHE A 104 -0.47 2.84 4.74
C PHE A 104 -1.84 2.21 4.52
N VAL A 105 -2.80 3.06 4.16
CA VAL A 105 -4.15 2.71 3.69
C VAL A 105 -4.40 3.41 2.36
N VAL A 106 -5.37 2.96 1.57
CA VAL A 106 -5.84 3.74 0.41
C VAL A 106 -7.01 4.61 0.85
N VAL A 107 -6.89 5.90 0.56
CA VAL A 107 -7.96 6.88 0.71
C VAL A 107 -8.45 7.28 -0.66
N GLU A 108 -9.76 7.43 -0.79
CA GLU A 108 -10.42 8.00 -1.96
C GLU A 108 -11.59 8.87 -1.49
N ASN A 109 -11.71 10.09 -2.02
CA ASN A 109 -12.78 11.05 -1.68
C ASN A 109 -12.96 11.22 -0.15
N GLY A 110 -11.86 11.44 0.57
CA GLY A 110 -11.87 11.63 2.02
C GLY A 110 -12.24 10.39 2.85
N LYS A 111 -12.25 9.18 2.26
CA LYS A 111 -12.60 7.94 2.97
C LYS A 111 -11.54 6.87 2.77
N ILE A 112 -11.26 6.10 3.82
CA ILE A 112 -10.44 4.90 3.70
C ILE A 112 -11.24 3.84 2.93
N VAL A 113 -10.77 3.47 1.74
CA VAL A 113 -11.41 2.47 0.87
C VAL A 113 -10.68 1.13 0.89
N PHE A 114 -9.42 1.11 1.36
CA PHE A 114 -8.65 -0.12 1.54
C PHE A 114 -7.71 0.02 2.73
N ASN A 115 -7.77 -0.96 3.64
CA ASN A 115 -6.87 -1.03 4.78
C ASN A 115 -6.23 -2.43 4.86
N PRO A 116 -4.91 -2.57 4.59
CA PRO A 116 -4.23 -3.85 4.67
C PRO A 116 -4.24 -4.48 6.06
N LEU A 117 -4.24 -3.68 7.14
CA LEU A 117 -4.26 -4.15 8.52
C LEU A 117 -5.64 -3.89 9.14
N GLU A 118 -6.37 -4.94 9.54
CA GLU A 118 -7.72 -4.79 10.11
C GLU A 118 -7.76 -3.79 11.27
N VAL A 119 -6.75 -3.89 12.15
CA VAL A 119 -6.59 -3.05 13.33
C VAL A 119 -5.18 -2.46 13.29
N SER A 120 -5.10 -1.14 13.14
CA SER A 120 -3.84 -0.41 13.16
C SER A 120 -3.94 0.73 14.18
N GLN A 121 -3.07 0.73 15.19
CA GLN A 121 -3.01 1.84 16.14
C GLN A 121 -2.68 3.16 15.43
N ASN A 122 -1.90 3.11 14.36
CA ASN A 122 -1.59 4.29 13.54
C ASN A 122 -2.86 4.88 12.91
N VAL A 123 -3.77 4.05 12.39
CA VAL A 123 -5.04 4.54 11.81
C VAL A 123 -6.03 4.96 12.90
N ASN A 124 -6.12 4.19 13.97
CA ASN A 124 -7.15 4.39 15.00
C ASN A 124 -6.82 5.52 15.99
N LYS A 125 -5.53 5.84 16.18
CA LYS A 125 -5.06 6.80 17.19
C LYS A 125 -4.06 7.81 16.64
N GLY A 126 -3.55 7.60 15.43
CA GLY A 126 -2.64 8.52 14.78
C GLY A 126 -3.38 9.49 13.86
N GLU A 127 -2.60 10.21 13.06
CA GLU A 127 -3.10 11.20 12.11
C GLU A 127 -2.54 10.92 10.70
N PRO A 128 -3.24 11.34 9.64
CA PRO A 128 -2.70 11.28 8.29
C PRO A 128 -1.53 12.27 8.18
N VAL A 129 -0.39 11.80 7.68
CA VAL A 129 0.84 12.63 7.63
C VAL A 129 1.40 12.79 6.22
N SER A 130 1.14 11.83 5.32
CA SER A 130 1.58 11.97 3.93
C SER A 130 0.77 11.11 2.98
N VAL A 131 0.65 11.55 1.73
CA VAL A 131 0.08 10.81 0.61
C VAL A 131 1.17 10.43 -0.40
N ARG A 132 0.91 9.39 -1.20
CA ARG A 132 1.62 9.06 -2.43
C ARG A 132 0.69 9.33 -3.61
N GLU A 133 0.76 10.51 -4.19
CA GLU A 133 -0.02 10.84 -5.39
C GLU A 133 0.59 10.13 -6.60
N ILE A 134 -0.22 9.35 -7.31
CA ILE A 134 0.19 8.60 -8.49
C ILE A 134 -0.41 9.29 -9.71
N ARG A 135 0.43 9.72 -10.65
CA ARG A 135 0.00 10.37 -11.90
C ARG A 135 0.56 9.60 -13.09
N LEU A 136 -0.22 9.46 -14.15
CA LEU A 136 0.30 8.94 -15.42
C LEU A 136 1.39 9.89 -15.93
N ALA A 137 2.53 9.31 -16.34
CA ALA A 137 3.67 10.04 -16.88
C ALA A 137 3.63 10.09 -18.41
#